data_AF-A0A0B8P4E5-F1
#
_entry.id   AF-A0A0B8P4E5-F1
#
_cell.length_a   1.000
_cell.length_b   1.000
_cell.length_c   1.000
_cell.angle_alpha   90.00
_cell.angle_beta   90.00
_cell.angle_gamma   90.00
#
_symmetry.space_group_name_H-M   'P 1'
#
loop_
_entity.id
_entity.type
_entity.pdbx_description
1 polymer ?
#
loop_
_entity_poly.entity_id
_entity_poly.type
_entity_poly.pdbx_seq_one_letter_code
_entity_poly.pdbx_strand_id
1 'polypeptide(L)'
;MDGVEYQIDVTQPAKYNGECQIVNKDSQRIKGLTYQGKPIDPKQEFIIATNNYRAFSAKFPGTGADFIAFESPDENRTVLANYISEVSKEKGEVTPSADNNWRFAPISSDTKLDIRFETAPSDKAAEFIADKGQYPMKRVDTDESGFAIYQIDLSK
;
A
#
# COMPACT_ATOMS: atom_id res chain seq x y z
N MET A 1 0.33 -1.18 5.16
CA MET A 1 0.27 -1.45 6.61
C MET A 1 -0.38 -2.79 6.74
N ASP A 2 0.28 -3.77 7.31
CA ASP A 2 -0.27 -5.12 7.46
C ASP A 2 -1.30 -5.15 8.61
N GLY A 3 -2.24 -6.10 8.56
CA GLY A 3 -3.25 -6.35 9.60
C GLY A 3 -4.55 -5.52 9.52
N VAL A 4 -4.65 -4.55 8.61
CA VAL A 4 -5.90 -3.80 8.35
C VAL A 4 -6.33 -3.94 6.91
N GLU A 5 -7.63 -3.79 6.65
CA GLU A 5 -8.17 -3.72 5.29
C GLU A 5 -8.85 -2.38 5.02
N TYR A 6 -8.63 -1.77 3.86
CA TYR A 6 -9.25 -0.48 3.52
C TYR A 6 -9.22 -0.17 2.03
N GLN A 7 -9.99 0.84 1.63
CA GLN A 7 -9.95 1.39 0.27
C GLN A 7 -9.48 2.85 0.27
N ILE A 8 -8.88 3.28 -0.84
CA ILE A 8 -8.42 4.65 -1.05
C ILE A 8 -9.21 5.26 -2.21
N ASP A 9 -10.04 6.24 -1.90
CA ASP A 9 -10.71 7.10 -2.87
C ASP A 9 -9.76 8.21 -3.33
N VAL A 10 -9.21 8.03 -4.53
CA VAL A 10 -8.26 8.97 -5.13
C VAL A 10 -8.93 10.16 -5.83
N THR A 11 -10.26 10.18 -5.93
CA THR A 11 -11.02 11.26 -6.58
C THR A 11 -11.16 12.49 -5.67
N GLN A 12 -11.11 12.28 -4.35
CA GLN A 12 -11.13 13.37 -3.38
C GLN A 12 -9.76 14.08 -3.31
N PRO A 13 -9.68 15.37 -2.94
CA PRO A 13 -8.42 16.07 -2.69
C PRO A 13 -7.55 15.39 -1.63
N ALA A 14 -6.23 15.57 -1.63
CA ALA A 14 -5.37 15.03 -0.58
C ALA A 14 -5.62 15.76 0.75
N LYS A 15 -5.87 15.05 1.86
CA LYS A 15 -6.04 15.69 3.18
C LYS A 15 -4.76 16.38 3.66
N TYR A 16 -3.62 15.74 3.43
CA TYR A 16 -2.30 16.19 3.86
C TYR A 16 -1.36 16.45 2.67
N ASN A 17 -0.41 17.38 2.82
CA ASN A 17 0.72 17.56 1.88
C ASN A 17 1.90 16.62 2.20
N GLY A 18 3.04 16.75 1.50
CA GLY A 18 4.25 15.96 1.71
C GLY A 18 4.90 16.17 3.10
N GLU A 19 4.56 17.28 3.74
CA GLU A 19 4.97 17.66 5.09
C GLU A 19 3.99 17.15 6.17
N CYS A 20 2.99 16.35 5.80
CA CYS A 20 1.94 15.84 6.70
C CYS A 20 1.08 16.95 7.34
N GLN A 21 1.06 18.15 6.76
CA GLN A 21 0.22 19.26 7.19
C GLN A 21 -1.16 19.16 6.54
N ILE A 22 -2.21 19.47 7.30
CA ILE A 22 -3.59 19.43 6.79
C ILE A 22 -3.80 20.58 5.79
N VAL A 23 -4.08 20.22 4.54
CA VAL A 23 -4.40 21.17 3.45
C VAL A 23 -5.87 21.10 3.03
N ASN A 24 -6.56 19.97 3.26
CA ASN A 24 -8.00 19.82 3.01
C ASN A 24 -8.66 19.14 4.23
N LYS A 25 -9.18 19.94 5.17
CA LYS A 25 -9.70 19.45 6.47
C LYS A 25 -10.83 18.42 6.32
N ASP A 26 -11.71 18.65 5.35
CA ASP A 26 -12.92 17.86 5.13
C ASP A 26 -12.70 16.64 4.22
N SER A 27 -11.50 16.50 3.64
CA SER A 27 -11.20 15.35 2.77
C SER A 27 -11.03 14.05 3.57
N GLN A 28 -11.60 12.96 3.06
CA GLN A 28 -11.49 11.61 3.62
C GLN A 28 -11.36 10.56 2.50
N ARG A 29 -10.11 10.28 2.12
CA ARG A 29 -9.78 9.28 1.10
C ARG A 29 -9.90 7.83 1.60
N ILE A 30 -9.71 7.57 2.88
CA ILE A 30 -9.78 6.19 3.42
C ILE A 30 -11.25 5.78 3.59
N LYS A 31 -11.64 4.64 3.02
CA LYS A 31 -12.99 4.06 3.10
C LYS A 31 -12.92 2.64 3.64
N GLY A 32 -13.94 2.23 4.39
CA GLY A 32 -14.12 0.84 4.83
C GLY A 32 -12.94 0.27 5.63
N LEU A 33 -12.30 1.08 6.47
CA LEU A 33 -11.18 0.63 7.30
C LEU A 33 -11.64 -0.40 8.32
N THR A 34 -11.05 -1.60 8.27
CA THR A 34 -11.30 -2.68 9.22
C THR A 34 -10.01 -3.26 9.79
N TYR A 35 -10.12 -3.84 10.97
CA TYR A 35 -9.09 -4.66 11.62
C TYR A 35 -9.72 -6.00 11.97
N GLN A 36 -9.09 -7.11 11.56
CA GLN A 36 -9.64 -8.47 11.72
C GLN A 36 -11.09 -8.60 11.20
N GLY A 37 -11.37 -7.97 10.05
CA GLY A 37 -12.69 -7.97 9.40
C GLY A 37 -13.76 -7.14 10.11
N LYS A 38 -13.42 -6.38 11.16
CA LYS A 38 -14.37 -5.52 11.90
C LYS A 38 -14.02 -4.04 11.75
N PRO A 39 -15.02 -3.14 11.63
CA PRO A 39 -14.77 -1.71 11.70
C PRO A 39 -14.00 -1.34 12.96
N ILE A 40 -13.02 -0.46 12.82
CA ILE A 40 -12.21 0.00 13.96
C ILE A 40 -13.06 0.93 14.85
N ASP A 41 -13.06 0.68 16.16
CA ASP A 41 -13.54 1.66 17.13
C ASP A 41 -12.52 2.80 17.22
N PRO A 42 -12.91 4.07 17.00
CA PRO A 42 -11.98 5.21 17.10
C PRO A 42 -11.27 5.35 18.45
N LYS A 43 -11.75 4.70 19.51
CA LYS A 43 -11.12 4.68 20.84
C LYS A 43 -10.24 3.45 21.08
N GLN A 44 -10.20 2.51 20.15
CA GLN A 44 -9.38 1.32 20.25
C GLN A 44 -7.89 1.69 20.16
N GLU A 45 -7.10 1.20 21.11
CA GLU A 45 -5.65 1.37 21.10
C GLU A 45 -4.98 0.27 20.28
N PHE A 46 -3.89 0.63 19.60
CA PHE A 46 -3.10 -0.26 18.78
C PHE A 46 -1.62 -0.08 19.08
N ILE A 47 -0.88 -1.19 19.10
CA ILE A 47 0.58 -1.16 19.03
C ILE A 47 0.96 -1.35 17.57
N ILE A 48 1.70 -0.40 17.01
CA ILE A 48 2.15 -0.42 15.61
C ILE A 48 3.66 -0.62 15.58
N ALA A 49 4.11 -1.69 14.92
CA ALA A 49 5.52 -1.87 14.61
C ALA A 49 5.92 -0.93 13.46
N THR A 50 6.91 -0.07 13.69
CA THR A 50 7.39 0.89 12.69
C THR A 50 8.86 1.22 12.90
N ASN A 51 9.47 1.93 11.94
CA ASN A 51 10.85 2.38 12.06
C ASN A 51 10.98 3.64 12.93
N ASN A 52 12.19 3.88 13.43
CA ASN A 52 12.53 5.03 14.26
C ASN A 52 12.10 6.38 13.65
N TYR A 53 12.26 6.60 12.34
CA TYR A 53 11.82 7.84 11.71
C TYR A 53 10.30 8.07 11.85
N ARG A 54 9.46 7.04 11.67
CA ARG A 54 8.00 7.17 11.85
C ARG A 54 7.62 7.33 13.32
N ALA A 55 8.26 6.54 14.19
CA ALA A 55 7.99 6.54 15.63
C ALA A 55 8.37 7.87 16.31
N PHE A 56 9.54 8.42 16.01
CA PHE A 56 10.10 9.56 16.75
C PHE A 56 9.91 10.93 16.10
N SER A 57 9.60 11.01 14.80
CA SER A 57 9.55 12.31 14.11
C SER A 57 8.42 13.24 14.58
N ALA A 58 7.43 12.73 15.32
CA ALA A 58 6.21 13.45 15.72
C ALA A 58 5.45 14.12 14.54
N LYS A 59 5.83 13.79 13.30
CA LYS A 59 5.26 14.32 12.05
C LYS A 59 3.96 13.60 11.71
N PHE A 60 3.79 12.38 12.19
CA PHE A 60 2.65 11.53 11.92
C PHE A 60 1.71 11.54 13.13
N PRO A 61 0.39 11.50 12.93
CA PRO A 61 -0.56 11.40 14.04
C PRO A 61 -0.28 10.16 14.90
N GLY A 62 -0.30 10.32 16.22
CA GLY A 62 -0.04 9.24 17.18
C GLY A 62 1.41 8.79 17.26
N THR A 63 2.37 9.63 16.87
CA THR A 63 3.81 9.37 17.01
C THR A 63 4.52 10.48 17.79
N GLY A 64 5.77 10.25 18.19
CA GLY A 64 6.53 11.06 19.14
C GLY A 64 6.94 10.25 20.37
N ALA A 65 7.86 10.79 21.17
CA ALA A 65 8.44 10.09 22.33
C ALA A 65 7.36 9.60 23.32
N ASP A 66 6.29 10.36 23.50
CA ASP A 66 5.19 10.03 24.40
C ASP A 66 4.36 8.81 23.96
N PHE A 67 4.48 8.40 22.70
CA PHE A 67 3.74 7.27 22.12
C PHE A 67 4.60 6.02 21.93
N ILE A 68 5.85 6.02 22.39
CA ILE A 68 6.76 4.88 22.29
C ILE A 68 6.41 3.83 23.36
N ALA A 69 5.83 2.72 22.94
CA ALA A 69 5.60 1.56 23.80
C ALA A 69 6.88 0.74 24.04
N PHE A 70 7.73 0.63 23.02
CA PHE A 70 8.99 -0.12 23.06
C PHE A 70 9.96 0.36 21.97
N GLU A 71 11.20 0.64 22.35
CA GLU A 71 12.29 0.99 21.43
C GLU A 71 13.23 -0.21 21.28
N SER A 72 13.18 -0.87 20.12
CA SER A 72 14.12 -1.96 19.83
C SER A 72 15.50 -1.41 19.43
N PRO A 73 16.61 -2.00 19.90
CA PRO A 73 17.95 -1.66 19.42
C PRO A 73 18.24 -2.24 18.03
N ASP A 74 17.40 -3.14 17.52
CA ASP A 74 17.64 -3.83 16.25
C ASP A 74 17.41 -2.92 15.05
N GLU A 75 18.41 -2.83 14.18
CA GLU A 75 18.26 -2.13 12.91
C GLU A 75 17.29 -2.87 11.98
N ASN A 76 16.53 -2.14 11.16
CA ASN A 76 15.63 -2.71 10.15
C ASN A 76 16.32 -3.79 9.27
N ARG A 77 17.61 -3.59 8.95
CA ARG A 77 18.39 -4.54 8.15
C ARG A 77 18.66 -5.83 8.90
N THR A 78 18.96 -5.76 10.19
CA THR A 78 19.18 -6.92 11.06
C THR A 78 17.88 -7.71 11.21
N VAL A 79 16.76 -7.03 11.48
CA VAL A 79 15.43 -7.66 11.56
C VAL A 79 15.10 -8.40 10.25
N LEU A 80 15.30 -7.76 9.09
CA LEU A 80 15.04 -8.37 7.80
C LEU A 80 15.98 -9.55 7.49
N ALA A 81 17.27 -9.41 7.79
CA ALA A 81 18.26 -10.47 7.57
C ALA A 81 17.98 -11.71 8.43
N ASN A 82 17.59 -11.50 9.69
CA ASN A 82 17.20 -12.57 10.60
C ASN A 82 15.95 -13.29 10.07
N TYR A 83 14.90 -12.53 9.70
CA TYR A 83 13.69 -13.10 9.11
C TYR A 83 13.97 -13.95 7.87
N ILE A 84 14.76 -13.43 6.91
CA ILE A 84 15.11 -14.17 5.69
C ILE A 84 15.90 -15.42 6.03
N SER A 85 16.85 -15.32 6.96
CA SER A 85 17.69 -16.44 7.38
C SER A 85 16.89 -17.55 8.06
N GLU A 86 15.95 -17.19 8.94
CA GLU A 86 15.07 -18.13 9.63
C GLU A 86 14.12 -18.82 8.64
N VAL A 87 13.38 -18.04 7.86
CA VAL A 87 12.41 -18.59 6.89
C VAL A 87 13.10 -19.44 5.83
N SER A 88 14.28 -19.03 5.33
CA SER A 88 15.01 -19.83 4.34
C SER A 88 15.57 -21.13 4.93
N LYS A 89 15.96 -21.16 6.21
CA LYS A 89 16.37 -22.41 6.87
C LYS A 89 15.20 -23.39 6.99
N GLU A 90 14.00 -22.88 7.25
CA GLU A 90 12.80 -23.71 7.46
C GLU A 90 12.13 -24.13 6.14
N LYS A 91 12.04 -23.22 5.17
CA LYS A 91 11.22 -23.36 3.95
C LYS A 91 12.04 -23.36 2.67
N GLY A 92 13.36 -23.19 2.74
CA GLY A 92 14.27 -23.11 1.60
C GLY A 92 14.36 -21.72 0.98
N GLU A 93 13.27 -20.95 0.98
CA GLU A 93 13.21 -19.60 0.44
C GLU A 93 12.16 -18.73 1.14
N VAL A 94 12.27 -17.42 0.93
CA VAL A 94 11.24 -16.44 1.28
C VAL A 94 10.46 -16.10 0.01
N THR A 95 9.17 -16.40 0.00
CA THR A 95 8.28 -16.08 -1.12
C THR A 95 7.31 -14.97 -0.71
N PRO A 96 7.67 -13.68 -0.86
CA PRO A 96 6.78 -12.59 -0.50
C PRO A 96 5.59 -12.55 -1.47
N SER A 97 4.41 -12.22 -0.94
CA SER A 97 3.21 -11.99 -1.75
C SER A 97 2.43 -10.82 -1.18
N ALA A 98 1.72 -10.09 -2.05
CA ALA A 98 0.76 -9.10 -1.62
C ALA A 98 -0.49 -9.82 -1.10
N ASP A 99 -0.95 -9.43 0.07
CA ASP A 99 -2.19 -9.88 0.70
C ASP A 99 -3.43 -9.13 0.17
N ASN A 100 -3.22 -8.09 -0.65
CA ASN A 100 -4.24 -7.23 -1.21
C ASN A 100 -5.11 -6.55 -0.14
N ASN A 101 -4.51 -6.24 1.00
CA ASN A 101 -5.22 -5.65 2.13
C ASN A 101 -5.65 -4.18 1.89
N TRP A 102 -5.22 -3.56 0.79
CA TRP A 102 -5.79 -2.29 0.34
C TRP A 102 -6.00 -2.27 -1.16
N ARG A 103 -6.97 -1.45 -1.58
CA ARG A 103 -7.28 -1.20 -2.98
C ARG A 103 -7.75 0.24 -3.19
N PHE A 104 -7.80 0.70 -4.44
CA PHE A 104 -8.54 1.91 -4.78
C PHE A 104 -10.03 1.66 -4.66
N ALA A 105 -10.74 2.65 -4.13
CA ALA A 105 -12.20 2.66 -4.24
C ALA A 105 -12.59 2.83 -5.72
N PRO A 106 -13.67 2.18 -6.20
CA PRO A 106 -14.11 2.33 -7.57
C PRO A 106 -14.34 3.80 -7.94
N ILE A 107 -13.81 4.22 -9.08
CA ILE A 107 -13.96 5.58 -9.60
C ILE A 107 -15.24 5.63 -10.43
N SER A 108 -16.23 6.37 -9.94
CA SER A 108 -17.42 6.76 -10.70
C SER A 108 -17.20 8.14 -11.31
N SER A 109 -17.22 8.23 -12.64
CA SER A 109 -17.00 9.47 -13.38
C SER A 109 -17.81 9.47 -14.67
N ASP A 110 -18.33 10.62 -15.06
CA ASP A 110 -18.96 10.83 -16.36
C ASP A 110 -17.93 10.81 -17.50
N THR A 111 -16.65 11.03 -17.17
CA THR A 111 -15.55 10.94 -18.13
C THR A 111 -15.05 9.50 -18.19
N LYS A 112 -15.03 8.94 -19.40
CA LYS A 112 -14.43 7.63 -19.65
C LYS A 112 -12.97 7.63 -19.21
N LEU A 113 -12.65 6.78 -18.24
CA LEU A 113 -11.29 6.64 -17.70
C LEU A 113 -10.39 5.95 -18.73
N ASP A 114 -9.23 6.54 -18.98
CA ASP A 114 -8.14 5.96 -19.76
C ASP A 114 -6.84 6.09 -18.97
N ILE A 115 -6.63 5.14 -18.05
CA ILE A 115 -5.49 5.12 -17.14
C ILE A 115 -4.53 4.07 -17.66
N ARG A 116 -3.32 4.51 -18.02
CA ARG A 116 -2.28 3.68 -18.61
C ARG A 116 -0.99 3.77 -17.82
N PHE A 117 -0.24 2.67 -17.79
CA PHE A 117 1.08 2.62 -17.17
C PHE A 117 2.01 1.69 -17.96
N GLU A 118 3.31 1.93 -17.83
CA GLU A 118 4.36 1.13 -18.45
C GLU A 118 4.81 0.00 -17.52
N THR A 119 5.16 -1.14 -18.12
CA THR A 119 5.78 -2.26 -17.42
C THR A 119 6.67 -3.05 -18.37
N ALA A 120 7.44 -3.99 -17.82
CA ALA A 120 8.31 -4.85 -18.62
C ALA A 120 7.51 -5.57 -19.73
N PRO A 121 8.04 -5.65 -20.96
CA PRO A 121 7.30 -6.17 -22.12
C PRO A 121 7.30 -7.70 -22.23
N SER A 122 7.86 -8.41 -21.23
CA SER A 122 8.09 -9.86 -21.29
C SER A 122 6.82 -10.67 -21.04
N ASP A 123 6.78 -11.88 -21.58
CA ASP A 123 5.68 -12.83 -21.32
C ASP A 123 5.53 -13.14 -19.83
N LYS A 124 6.65 -13.23 -19.09
CA LYS A 124 6.65 -13.39 -17.64
C LYS A 124 5.92 -12.25 -16.92
N ALA A 125 6.08 -11.01 -17.37
CA ALA A 125 5.35 -9.88 -16.80
C ALA A 125 3.86 -9.94 -17.17
N ALA A 126 3.52 -10.32 -18.40
CA ALA A 126 2.14 -10.49 -18.84
C ALA A 126 1.41 -11.59 -18.05
N GLU A 127 2.06 -12.75 -17.84
CA GLU A 127 1.55 -13.85 -17.01
C GLU A 127 1.35 -13.40 -15.56
N PHE A 128 2.33 -12.68 -14.99
CA PHE A 128 2.21 -12.16 -13.63
C PHE A 128 1.03 -11.19 -13.48
N ILE A 129 0.81 -10.31 -14.45
CA ILE A 129 -0.33 -9.38 -14.47
C ILE A 129 -1.66 -10.14 -14.57
N ALA A 130 -1.73 -11.17 -15.42
CA ALA A 130 -2.92 -11.99 -15.58
C ALA A 130 -3.27 -12.79 -14.31
N ASP A 131 -2.26 -13.31 -13.60
CA ASP A 131 -2.44 -14.12 -12.39
C ASP A 131 -2.63 -13.29 -11.11
N LYS A 132 -1.91 -12.17 -10.97
CA LYS A 132 -1.84 -11.37 -9.73
C LYS A 132 -2.50 -10.01 -9.81
N GLY A 133 -3.02 -9.62 -10.97
CA GLY A 133 -3.69 -8.34 -11.14
C GLY A 133 -4.91 -8.18 -10.22
N GLN A 134 -4.92 -7.10 -9.43
CA GLN A 134 -6.07 -6.78 -8.57
C GLN A 134 -7.26 -6.15 -9.33
N TYR A 135 -6.99 -5.62 -10.53
CA TYR A 135 -7.97 -4.93 -11.36
C TYR A 135 -7.93 -5.50 -12.77
N PRO A 136 -9.03 -5.38 -13.54
CA PRO A 136 -9.00 -5.68 -14.96
C PRO A 136 -7.92 -4.84 -15.65
N MET A 137 -7.00 -5.52 -16.31
CA MET A 137 -5.90 -4.90 -17.03
C MET A 137 -5.78 -5.48 -18.43
N LYS A 138 -5.41 -4.64 -19.39
CA LYS A 138 -5.21 -5.03 -20.78
C LYS A 138 -3.97 -4.36 -21.34
N ARG A 139 -3.09 -5.13 -21.99
CA ARG A 139 -2.02 -4.56 -22.82
C ARG A 139 -2.64 -3.86 -24.02
N VAL A 140 -2.33 -2.58 -24.19
CA VAL A 140 -2.88 -1.74 -25.26
C VAL A 140 -1.84 -1.31 -26.28
N ASP A 141 -0.57 -1.24 -25.89
CA ASP A 141 0.49 -0.81 -26.79
C ASP A 141 1.90 -1.22 -26.30
N THR A 142 2.92 -0.78 -27.01
CA THR A 142 4.32 -0.74 -26.58
C THR A 142 4.87 0.66 -26.87
N ASP A 143 5.55 1.28 -25.89
CA ASP A 143 6.13 2.61 -26.07
C ASP A 143 7.39 2.57 -26.97
N GLU A 144 7.93 3.76 -27.27
CA GLU A 144 9.14 3.90 -28.09
C GLU A 144 10.41 3.34 -27.43
N SER A 145 10.40 3.18 -26.11
CA SER A 145 11.49 2.59 -25.32
C SER A 145 11.38 1.06 -25.20
N GLY A 146 10.31 0.47 -25.74
CA GLY A 146 10.03 -0.96 -25.72
C GLY A 146 9.27 -1.47 -24.48
N PHE A 147 8.76 -0.60 -23.61
CA PHE A 147 7.90 -1.01 -22.49
C PHE A 147 6.48 -1.32 -22.95
N ALA A 148 5.86 -2.35 -22.37
CA ALA A 148 4.46 -2.63 -22.64
C ALA A 148 3.58 -1.61 -21.91
N ILE A 149 2.60 -1.04 -22.61
CA ILE A 149 1.60 -0.15 -22.05
C ILE A 149 0.37 -0.96 -21.68
N TYR A 150 0.00 -0.94 -20.40
CA TYR A 150 -1.22 -1.55 -19.89
C TYR A 150 -2.24 -0.49 -19.50
N GLN A 151 -3.48 -0.70 -19.91
CA GLN A 151 -4.64 0.04 -19.42
C GLN A 151 -5.22 -0.70 -18.19
N ILE A 152 -5.56 0.06 -17.14
CA ILE A 152 -6.20 -0.43 -15.92
C ILE A 152 -7.62 0.12 -15.80
N ASP A 153 -8.58 -0.74 -15.43
CA ASP A 153 -9.96 -0.33 -15.13
C ASP A 153 -10.16 -0.12 -13.62
N LEU A 154 -10.18 1.14 -13.20
CA LEU A 154 -10.46 1.54 -11.82
C LEU A 154 -11.95 1.84 -11.56
N SER A 155 -12.85 1.57 -12.52
CA SER A 155 -14.29 1.69 -12.29
C SER A 155 -14.89 0.49 -11.54
N LYS A 156 -14.07 -0.53 -11.25
CA LYS A 156 -14.42 -1.80 -10.62
C LYS A 156 -13.87 -1.92 -9.20
#